data_AF-A0A2T2XLQ0-F1
#
_entry.id   AF-A0A2T2XLQ0-F1
#
_cell.length_a   1.000
_cell.length_b   1.000
_cell.length_c   1.000
_cell.angle_alpha   90.00
_cell.angle_beta   90.00
_cell.angle_gamma   90.00
#
_symmetry.space_group_name_H-M   'P 1'
#
loop_
_entity.id
_entity.type
_entity.pdbx_description
1 polymer ?
#
loop_
_entity_poly.entity_id
_entity_poly.type
_entity_poly.pdbx_seq_one_letter_code
_entity_poly.pdbx_strand_id
1 'polypeptide(L)'
;MIHFTGCPSFYCIKFPEIVYLYDEVTRVKVAIVGATGYAGQELMRIVQRHPHWELVAATARQDVGASVSEWFARSGWRGQLVPLESVADAEPDLVFNALPAGAATDWVARFAAMGIRVVDLSADFRFSDQTRYESAYGPHPAPYALSISVGGYADDPHMDYRDAWIVGNPGCYPTGFFSLMGPLARAGISLPQLFVDGKSGVTGAGRTPELRLMMAEMSENVEPYSMPGKHRH
;
A
#
# COMPACT_ATOMS: atom_id res chain seq x y z
N MET A 1 43.24 4.08 1.89
CA MET A 1 43.34 4.52 3.29
C MET A 1 42.00 5.16 3.63
N ILE A 2 41.13 4.40 4.29
CA ILE A 2 39.76 4.80 4.63
C ILE A 2 39.85 5.59 5.94
N HIS A 3 39.28 6.79 5.98
CA HIS A 3 38.94 7.46 7.23
C HIS A 3 37.46 7.88 7.17
N PHE A 4 36.65 7.17 7.95
CA PHE A 4 35.31 7.59 8.34
C PHE A 4 35.44 8.43 9.61
N THR A 5 34.95 9.67 9.58
CA THR A 5 34.65 10.45 10.78
C THR A 5 33.14 10.47 10.97
N GLY A 6 32.70 9.99 12.14
CA GLY A 6 31.32 9.67 12.44
C GLY A 6 30.39 10.88 12.58
N CYS A 7 29.11 10.61 12.32
CA CYS A 7 27.98 11.35 12.86
C CYS A 7 26.94 10.31 13.34
N PRO A 8 26.55 10.30 14.63
CA PRO A 8 25.72 9.26 15.22
C PRO A 8 24.27 9.74 15.36
N SER A 9 23.45 9.55 14.32
CA SER A 9 21.98 9.59 14.45
C SER A 9 21.31 9.23 13.13
N PHE A 10 21.48 7.98 12.71
CA PHE A 10 20.52 7.33 11.83
C PHE A 10 19.77 6.32 12.70
N TYR A 11 18.46 6.49 12.83
CA TYR A 11 17.59 5.47 13.37
C TYR A 11 17.62 4.26 12.42
N CYS A 12 18.57 3.35 12.64
CA CYS A 12 18.59 2.04 12.01
C CYS A 12 17.41 1.24 12.57
N ILE A 13 16.46 0.91 11.71
CA ILE A 13 15.48 -0.16 11.96
C ILE A 13 16.29 -1.46 12.05
N LYS A 14 16.55 -1.93 13.28
CA LYS A 14 17.13 -3.24 13.55
C LYS A 14 16.05 -4.30 13.39
N PHE A 15 16.05 -4.99 12.25
CA PHE A 15 15.48 -6.33 12.14
C PHE A 15 16.35 -7.30 12.96
N PRO A 16 15.78 -8.35 13.60
CA PRO A 16 16.58 -9.36 14.28
C PRO A 16 17.50 -10.07 13.28
N GLU A 17 18.69 -10.46 13.76
CA GLU A 17 19.86 -10.90 13.01
C GLU A 17 19.56 -11.96 11.93
N ILE A 18 19.55 -11.53 10.67
CA ILE A 18 19.83 -12.38 9.51
C ILE A 18 21.28 -12.08 9.13
N VAL A 19 22.17 -13.03 9.38
CA VAL A 19 23.55 -12.98 8.89
C VAL A 19 23.49 -13.16 7.36
N TYR A 20 23.65 -12.06 6.62
CA TYR A 20 23.84 -12.12 5.18
C TYR A 20 25.27 -12.60 4.89
N LEU A 21 25.44 -13.92 4.80
CA LEU A 21 26.55 -14.47 4.04
C LEU A 21 26.24 -14.17 2.56
N TYR A 22 27.13 -13.42 1.91
CA TYR A 22 27.05 -13.08 0.50
C TYR A 22 27.30 -14.34 -0.35
N ASP A 23 26.27 -15.17 -0.47
CA ASP A 23 26.18 -16.28 -1.42
C ASP A 23 24.69 -16.51 -1.67
N GLU A 24 24.21 -16.25 -2.90
CA GLU A 24 22.80 -16.33 -3.35
C GLU A 24 21.72 -15.88 -2.32
N VAL A 25 21.56 -14.57 -2.14
CA VAL A 25 20.50 -14.02 -1.25
C VAL A 25 19.13 -14.49 -1.75
N THR A 26 18.47 -15.37 -0.99
CA THR A 26 17.06 -15.72 -1.19
C THR A 26 16.23 -14.44 -1.21
N ARG A 27 15.67 -14.12 -2.38
CA ARG A 27 14.83 -12.93 -2.56
C ARG A 27 13.49 -13.14 -1.87
N VAL A 28 12.93 -12.06 -1.33
CA VAL A 28 11.56 -12.05 -0.82
C VAL A 28 10.62 -12.21 -2.01
N LYS A 29 9.82 -13.27 -2.02
CA LYS A 29 8.81 -13.54 -3.04
C LYS A 29 7.61 -12.63 -2.79
N VAL A 30 7.28 -11.80 -3.77
CA VAL A 30 6.23 -10.80 -3.71
C VAL A 30 5.10 -11.17 -4.67
N ALA A 31 3.87 -11.14 -4.19
CA ALA A 31 2.67 -11.18 -5.01
C ALA A 31 1.94 -9.83 -4.97
N ILE A 32 1.33 -9.45 -6.09
CA ILE A 32 0.54 -8.20 -6.20
C ILE A 32 -0.89 -8.55 -6.59
N VAL A 33 -1.83 -8.23 -5.70
CA VAL A 33 -3.26 -8.34 -5.95
C VAL A 33 -3.79 -7.03 -6.53
N GLY A 34 -4.48 -7.08 -7.67
CA GLY A 34 -4.98 -5.88 -8.36
C GLY A 34 -3.94 -5.20 -9.25
N ALA A 35 -3.12 -5.99 -9.94
CA ALA A 35 -1.96 -5.52 -10.72
C ALA A 35 -2.33 -4.58 -11.89
N THR A 36 -3.55 -4.66 -12.42
CA THR A 36 -3.98 -3.84 -13.56
C THR A 36 -4.40 -2.42 -13.18
N GLY A 37 -4.58 -2.11 -11.89
CA GLY A 37 -4.82 -0.74 -11.40
C GLY A 37 -3.54 0.10 -11.35
N TYR A 38 -3.66 1.42 -11.22
CA TYR A 38 -2.49 2.30 -11.18
C TYR A 38 -1.54 2.02 -10.00
N ALA A 39 -2.07 1.77 -8.81
CA ALA A 39 -1.27 1.39 -7.65
C ALA A 39 -0.56 0.04 -7.85
N GLY A 40 -1.26 -0.95 -8.43
CA GLY A 40 -0.70 -2.25 -8.77
C GLY A 40 0.46 -2.13 -9.78
N GLN A 41 0.28 -1.36 -10.86
CA GLN A 41 1.33 -1.12 -11.85
C GLN A 41 2.56 -0.43 -11.23
N GLU A 42 2.36 0.51 -10.32
CA GLU A 42 3.46 1.18 -9.63
C GLU A 42 4.20 0.24 -8.66
N LEU A 43 3.47 -0.61 -7.95
CA LEU A 43 4.08 -1.67 -7.14
C LEU A 43 4.92 -2.62 -8.00
N MET A 44 4.43 -3.01 -9.18
CA MET A 44 5.21 -3.84 -10.11
C MET A 44 6.52 -3.14 -10.50
N ARG A 45 6.46 -1.85 -10.83
CA ARG A 45 7.63 -1.03 -11.15
C ARG A 45 8.65 -0.98 -10.00
N ILE A 46 8.17 -0.88 -8.76
CA ILE A 46 9.01 -0.85 -7.55
C ILE A 46 9.65 -2.22 -7.33
N VAL A 47 8.85 -3.29 -7.30
CA VAL A 47 9.31 -4.66 -7.04
C VAL A 47 10.38 -5.09 -8.04
N GLN A 48 10.18 -4.84 -9.33
CA GLN A 48 11.13 -5.20 -10.39
C GLN A 48 12.49 -4.50 -10.29
N ARG A 49 12.54 -3.34 -9.61
CA ARG A 49 13.78 -2.58 -9.40
C ARG A 49 14.40 -2.84 -8.03
N HIS A 50 13.72 -3.60 -7.17
CA HIS A 50 14.19 -3.84 -5.82
C HIS A 50 15.21 -5.00 -5.81
N PRO A 51 16.42 -4.81 -5.28
CA PRO A 51 17.50 -5.80 -5.37
C PRO A 51 17.24 -7.10 -4.62
N HIS A 52 16.31 -7.07 -3.65
CA HIS A 52 16.00 -8.21 -2.76
C HIS A 52 14.59 -8.77 -2.95
N TRP A 53 13.80 -8.26 -3.90
CA TRP A 53 12.44 -8.76 -4.12
C TRP A 53 12.32 -9.45 -5.47
N GLU A 54 11.42 -10.41 -5.55
CA GLU A 54 11.09 -11.13 -6.76
C GLU A 54 9.57 -11.17 -6.93
N LEU A 55 9.06 -10.70 -8.07
CA LEU A 55 7.64 -10.80 -8.38
C LEU A 55 7.30 -12.24 -8.80
N VAL A 56 6.51 -12.95 -7.99
CA VAL A 56 6.10 -14.35 -8.25
C VAL A 56 4.67 -14.48 -8.75
N ALA A 57 3.78 -13.53 -8.41
CA ALA A 57 2.41 -13.51 -8.88
C ALA A 57 1.86 -12.09 -9.05
N ALA A 58 0.98 -11.89 -10.02
CA ALA A 58 0.27 -10.65 -10.27
C ALA A 58 -1.16 -10.97 -10.66
N THR A 59 -2.16 -10.38 -10.01
CA THR A 59 -3.56 -10.75 -10.24
C THR A 59 -4.33 -9.74 -11.07
N ALA A 60 -5.34 -10.25 -11.78
CA ALA A 60 -6.40 -9.47 -12.37
C ALA A 60 -7.74 -10.20 -12.20
N ARG A 61 -8.83 -9.48 -12.41
CA ARG A 61 -10.18 -10.07 -12.41
C ARG A 61 -10.67 -10.39 -13.83
N GLN A 62 -10.55 -9.43 -14.74
CA GLN A 62 -11.06 -9.55 -16.10
C GLN A 62 -10.02 -10.15 -17.06
N ASP A 63 -8.75 -9.85 -16.82
CA ASP A 63 -7.65 -10.11 -17.76
C ASP A 63 -6.77 -11.29 -17.34
N VAL A 64 -7.37 -12.27 -16.65
CA VAL A 64 -6.68 -13.50 -16.25
C VAL A 64 -6.15 -14.23 -17.49
N GLY A 65 -4.90 -14.69 -17.42
CA GLY A 65 -4.18 -15.35 -18.53
C GLY A 65 -3.49 -14.38 -19.51
N ALA A 66 -3.84 -13.09 -19.49
CA ALA A 66 -3.16 -12.09 -20.31
C ALA A 66 -1.70 -11.90 -19.85
N SER A 67 -0.82 -11.56 -20.79
CA SER A 67 0.55 -11.23 -20.43
C SER A 67 0.57 -9.93 -19.63
N VAL A 68 1.34 -9.91 -18.53
CA VAL A 68 1.56 -8.66 -17.79
C VAL A 68 2.14 -7.56 -18.66
N SER A 69 2.95 -7.90 -19.68
CA SER A 69 3.55 -6.91 -20.57
C SER A 69 2.50 -6.12 -21.38
N GLU A 70 1.28 -6.65 -21.55
CA GLU A 70 0.17 -5.94 -22.22
C GLU A 70 -0.35 -4.79 -21.35
N TRP A 71 -0.30 -4.94 -20.02
CA TRP A 71 -0.76 -3.93 -19.06
C TRP A 71 0.36 -3.02 -18.58
N PHE A 72 1.57 -3.55 -18.52
CA PHE A 72 2.75 -2.83 -18.07
C PHE A 72 3.90 -3.11 -19.03
N ALA A 73 3.92 -2.42 -20.19
CA ALA A 73 4.92 -2.62 -21.24
C ALA A 73 6.38 -2.43 -20.76
N ARG A 74 6.59 -1.75 -19.64
CA ARG A 74 7.91 -1.54 -19.02
C ARG A 74 8.22 -2.53 -17.90
N SER A 75 7.44 -3.61 -17.75
CA SER A 75 7.58 -4.58 -16.66
C SER A 75 8.91 -5.32 -16.69
N GLY A 76 9.43 -5.69 -17.86
CA GLY A 76 10.49 -6.69 -17.96
C GLY A 76 10.13 -8.10 -17.41
N TRP A 77 9.05 -8.23 -16.63
CA TRP A 77 8.47 -9.47 -16.13
C TRP A 77 7.55 -10.09 -17.18
N ARG A 78 7.74 -11.40 -17.44
CA ARG A 78 7.14 -12.14 -18.56
C ARG A 78 6.06 -13.15 -18.16
N GLY A 79 5.55 -13.07 -16.93
CA GLY A 79 4.46 -13.95 -16.49
C GLY A 79 3.08 -13.48 -16.94
N GLN A 80 2.08 -14.32 -16.67
CA GLN A 80 0.67 -14.04 -16.93
C GLN A 80 -0.05 -13.57 -15.66
N LEU A 81 -1.13 -12.83 -15.85
CA LEU A 81 -2.04 -12.48 -14.77
C LEU A 81 -2.80 -13.71 -14.29
N VAL A 82 -2.84 -13.93 -12.98
CA VAL A 82 -3.51 -15.07 -12.35
C VAL A 82 -4.79 -14.65 -11.62
N PRO A 83 -5.76 -15.54 -11.39
CA PRO A 83 -6.89 -15.22 -10.54
C PRO A 83 -6.43 -15.07 -9.08
N LEU A 84 -7.21 -14.36 -8.27
CA LEU A 84 -6.82 -13.99 -6.90
C LEU A 84 -6.64 -15.24 -6.02
N GLU A 85 -7.51 -16.22 -6.19
CA GLU A 85 -7.50 -17.48 -5.46
C GLU A 85 -6.24 -18.33 -5.65
N SER A 86 -5.50 -18.12 -6.74
CA SER A 86 -4.25 -18.85 -7.06
C SER A 86 -2.99 -18.15 -6.54
N VAL A 87 -3.10 -17.02 -5.84
CA VAL A 87 -1.93 -16.27 -5.33
C VAL A 87 -1.09 -17.13 -4.38
N ALA A 88 -1.73 -17.92 -3.52
CA ALA A 88 -1.03 -18.76 -2.54
C ALA A 88 -0.23 -19.89 -3.19
N ASP A 89 -0.61 -20.33 -4.39
CA ASP A 89 0.09 -21.40 -5.14
C ASP A 89 1.51 -20.98 -5.55
N ALA A 90 1.78 -19.67 -5.62
CA ALA A 90 3.10 -19.12 -5.90
C ALA A 90 4.00 -19.01 -4.65
N GLU A 91 3.49 -19.40 -3.48
CA GLU A 91 4.19 -19.35 -2.18
C GLU A 91 4.88 -18.00 -1.90
N PRO A 92 4.16 -16.86 -1.97
CA PRO A 92 4.75 -15.56 -1.70
C PRO A 92 5.05 -15.40 -0.20
N ASP A 93 6.15 -14.72 0.12
CA ASP A 93 6.44 -14.26 1.49
C ASP A 93 5.64 -13.01 1.85
N LEU A 94 5.34 -12.19 0.83
CA LEU A 94 4.70 -10.89 0.94
C LEU A 94 3.64 -10.69 -0.15
N VAL A 95 2.45 -10.24 0.23
CA VAL A 95 1.37 -9.84 -0.67
C VAL A 95 1.12 -8.34 -0.55
N PHE A 96 1.07 -7.62 -1.66
CA PHE A 96 0.49 -6.28 -1.71
C PHE A 96 -0.95 -6.37 -2.23
N ASN A 97 -1.92 -5.87 -1.46
CA ASN A 97 -3.29 -5.69 -1.93
C ASN A 97 -3.50 -4.26 -2.45
N ALA A 98 -3.70 -4.12 -3.76
CA ALA A 98 -3.96 -2.85 -4.43
C ALA A 98 -5.42 -2.73 -4.92
N LEU A 99 -6.33 -3.55 -4.39
CA LEU A 99 -7.75 -3.46 -4.68
C LEU A 99 -8.45 -2.40 -3.81
N PRO A 100 -9.60 -1.88 -4.25
CA PRO A 100 -10.42 -0.98 -3.44
C PRO A 100 -10.86 -1.60 -2.11
N ALA A 101 -11.20 -0.74 -1.15
CA ALA A 101 -11.76 -1.13 0.15
C ALA A 101 -12.95 -2.10 0.00
N GLY A 102 -12.97 -3.17 0.80
CA GLY A 102 -13.99 -4.20 0.79
C GLY A 102 -13.85 -5.27 -0.31
N ALA A 103 -13.01 -5.06 -1.33
CA ALA A 103 -12.95 -5.95 -2.48
C ALA A 103 -12.18 -7.26 -2.21
N ALA A 104 -11.25 -7.25 -1.25
CA ALA A 104 -10.40 -8.40 -0.93
C ALA A 104 -10.07 -8.54 0.56
N THR A 105 -10.87 -7.93 1.44
CA THR A 105 -10.63 -7.93 2.90
C THR A 105 -10.49 -9.35 3.46
N ASP A 106 -11.39 -10.26 3.07
CA ASP A 106 -11.36 -11.67 3.48
C ASP A 106 -10.12 -12.39 2.96
N TRP A 107 -9.65 -12.04 1.76
CA TRP A 107 -8.45 -12.61 1.18
C TRP A 107 -7.19 -12.13 1.88
N VAL A 108 -7.12 -10.83 2.21
CA VAL A 108 -6.04 -10.26 3.04
C VAL A 108 -5.95 -11.01 4.38
N ALA A 109 -7.08 -11.20 5.06
CA ALA A 109 -7.13 -11.97 6.31
C ALA A 109 -6.71 -13.44 6.14
N ARG A 110 -7.12 -14.08 5.04
CA ARG A 110 -6.72 -15.46 4.71
C ARG A 110 -5.22 -15.59 4.44
N PHE A 111 -4.61 -14.70 3.68
CA PHE A 111 -3.16 -14.71 3.44
C PHE A 111 -2.39 -14.59 4.75
N ALA A 112 -2.80 -13.67 5.63
CA ALA A 112 -2.21 -13.54 6.96
C ALA A 112 -2.33 -14.82 7.79
N ALA A 113 -3.50 -15.48 7.76
CA ALA A 113 -3.71 -16.76 8.45
C ALA A 113 -2.86 -17.91 7.88
N MET A 114 -2.42 -17.82 6.62
CA MET A 114 -1.48 -18.75 5.99
C MET A 114 -0.01 -18.45 6.32
N GLY A 115 0.26 -17.43 7.14
CA GLY A 115 1.63 -17.00 7.49
C GLY A 115 2.28 -16.12 6.42
N ILE A 116 1.51 -15.54 5.50
CA ILE A 116 1.99 -14.62 4.48
C ILE A 116 1.81 -13.20 4.99
N ARG A 117 2.85 -12.36 4.94
CA ARG A 117 2.71 -10.95 5.31
C ARG A 117 1.93 -10.20 4.25
N VAL A 118 1.09 -9.25 4.65
CA VAL A 118 0.27 -8.46 3.73
C VAL A 118 0.47 -6.98 3.96
N VAL A 119 0.64 -6.21 2.89
CA VAL A 119 0.52 -4.75 2.89
C VAL A 119 -0.74 -4.39 2.11
N ASP A 120 -1.75 -3.90 2.80
CA ASP A 120 -3.03 -3.51 2.23
C ASP A 120 -3.05 -2.01 1.90
N LEU A 121 -3.12 -1.67 0.61
CA LEU A 121 -3.23 -0.27 0.14
C LEU A 121 -4.66 0.26 0.21
N SER A 122 -5.63 -0.62 0.46
CA SER A 122 -7.02 -0.25 0.67
C SER A 122 -7.21 0.50 2.00
N ALA A 123 -8.46 0.79 2.36
CA ALA A 123 -8.78 1.41 3.65
C ALA A 123 -9.04 0.41 4.77
N ASP A 124 -9.19 -0.88 4.44
CA ASP A 124 -9.76 -1.89 5.34
C ASP A 124 -8.95 -2.02 6.63
N PHE A 125 -7.63 -2.13 6.52
CA PHE A 125 -6.75 -2.32 7.69
C PHE A 125 -6.01 -1.04 8.13
N ARG A 126 -6.44 0.15 7.67
CA ARG A 126 -5.81 1.43 8.08
C ARG A 126 -6.05 1.79 9.53
N PHE A 127 -7.12 1.28 10.12
CA PHE A 127 -7.52 1.59 11.48
C PHE A 127 -7.47 0.32 12.33
N SER A 128 -6.67 0.33 13.40
CA SER A 128 -6.71 -0.74 14.40
C SER A 128 -8.01 -0.69 15.25
N ASP A 129 -8.67 0.47 15.29
CA ASP A 129 -9.94 0.68 15.97
C ASP A 129 -11.11 0.46 14.99
N GLN A 130 -11.87 -0.61 15.23
CA GLN A 130 -13.05 -0.97 14.44
C GLN A 130 -14.08 0.16 14.37
N THR A 131 -14.33 0.87 15.48
CA THR A 131 -15.33 1.95 15.50
C THR A 131 -14.94 3.10 14.59
N ARG A 132 -13.63 3.42 14.50
CA ARG A 132 -13.14 4.45 13.56
C ARG A 132 -13.35 4.04 12.12
N TYR A 133 -13.02 2.81 11.76
CA TYR A 133 -13.30 2.30 10.41
C TYR A 133 -14.79 2.40 10.10
N GLU A 134 -15.64 1.90 11.00
CA GLU A 134 -17.08 1.81 10.77
C GLU A 134 -17.75 3.17 10.63
N SER A 135 -17.21 4.20 11.28
CA SER A 135 -17.70 5.58 11.14
C SER A 135 -17.56 6.14 9.72
N ALA A 136 -16.61 5.66 8.93
CA ALA A 136 -16.30 6.17 7.59
C ALA A 136 -16.63 5.18 6.46
N TYR A 137 -16.64 3.88 6.74
CA TYR A 137 -16.76 2.83 5.73
C TYR A 137 -17.93 1.85 5.98
N GLY A 138 -18.63 1.96 7.11
CA GLY A 138 -19.64 0.98 7.53
C GLY A 138 -19.01 -0.28 8.12
N PRO A 139 -19.80 -1.35 8.40
CA PRO A 139 -19.34 -2.54 9.12
C PRO A 139 -18.03 -3.11 8.57
N HIS A 140 -17.07 -3.39 9.45
CA HIS A 140 -15.78 -3.93 9.01
C HIS A 140 -15.98 -5.37 8.49
N PRO A 141 -15.50 -5.75 7.29
CA PRO A 141 -15.73 -7.09 6.73
C PRO A 141 -15.00 -8.21 7.49
N ALA A 142 -13.79 -7.93 8.00
CA ALA A 142 -12.98 -8.91 8.73
C ALA A 142 -12.48 -8.38 10.10
N PRO A 143 -13.38 -8.07 11.05
CA PRO A 143 -12.99 -7.43 12.31
C PRO A 143 -12.05 -8.31 13.16
N TYR A 144 -12.14 -9.63 13.01
CA TYR A 144 -11.27 -10.61 13.66
C TYR A 144 -9.78 -10.43 13.28
N ALA A 145 -9.50 -9.90 12.08
CA ALA A 145 -8.14 -9.70 11.59
C ALA A 145 -7.53 -8.35 12.02
N LEU A 146 -8.31 -7.45 12.63
CA LEU A 146 -7.80 -6.16 13.11
C LEU A 146 -6.73 -6.33 14.21
N SER A 147 -6.85 -7.39 15.02
CA SER A 147 -5.93 -7.71 16.11
C SER A 147 -4.50 -8.04 15.66
N ILE A 148 -4.33 -8.46 14.40
CA ILE A 148 -3.03 -8.77 13.78
C ILE A 148 -2.63 -7.75 12.72
N SER A 149 -3.36 -6.63 12.66
CA SER A 149 -3.13 -5.54 11.72
C SER A 149 -2.59 -4.29 12.40
N VAL A 150 -1.65 -3.63 11.73
CA VAL A 150 -1.12 -2.33 12.16
C VAL A 150 -1.24 -1.36 10.99
N GLY A 151 -2.03 -0.30 11.16
CA GLY A 151 -2.12 0.81 10.21
C GLY A 151 -1.23 1.97 10.64
N GLY A 152 -0.50 2.59 9.71
CA GLY A 152 0.31 3.78 10.03
C GLY A 152 1.32 4.14 8.95
N TYR A 153 2.20 5.08 9.28
CA TYR A 153 3.21 5.60 8.35
C TYR A 153 4.58 4.98 8.63
N ALA A 154 5.30 4.57 7.59
CA ALA A 154 6.64 4.00 7.71
C ALA A 154 7.63 4.91 8.46
N ASP A 155 7.45 6.23 8.36
CA ASP A 155 8.31 7.24 8.99
C ASP A 155 7.82 7.69 10.39
N ASP A 156 6.77 7.06 10.93
CA ASP A 156 6.28 7.35 12.28
C ASP A 156 7.14 6.59 13.33
N PRO A 157 7.90 7.28 14.19
CA PRO A 157 8.78 6.64 15.17
C PRO A 157 8.02 5.88 16.27
N HIS A 158 6.70 6.05 16.37
CA HIS A 158 5.87 5.36 17.34
C HIS A 158 5.27 4.06 16.81
N MET A 159 5.48 3.75 15.53
CA MET A 159 4.96 2.54 14.91
C MET A 159 5.98 1.40 14.93
N ASP A 160 5.52 0.19 15.27
CA ASP A 160 6.28 -1.05 15.12
C ASP A 160 5.49 -2.02 14.25
N TYR A 161 6.14 -2.52 13.20
CA TYR A 161 5.53 -3.42 12.21
C TYR A 161 6.09 -4.84 12.28
N ARG A 162 7.05 -5.13 13.16
CA ARG A 162 7.77 -6.40 13.17
C ARG A 162 6.85 -7.59 13.40
N ASP A 163 5.89 -7.43 14.30
CA ASP A 163 4.92 -8.48 14.65
C ASP A 163 3.60 -8.37 13.86
N ALA A 164 3.48 -7.37 12.99
CA ALA A 164 2.29 -7.18 12.16
C ALA A 164 2.26 -8.17 11.00
N TRP A 165 1.17 -8.94 10.90
CA TRP A 165 0.90 -9.78 9.73
C TRP A 165 0.24 -9.00 8.61
N ILE A 166 -0.56 -7.98 8.96
CA ILE A 166 -1.21 -7.08 8.02
C ILE A 166 -0.75 -5.65 8.32
N VAL A 167 -0.28 -4.95 7.30
CA VAL A 167 0.03 -3.52 7.38
C VAL A 167 -0.98 -2.75 6.56
N GLY A 168 -1.78 -1.91 7.21
CA GLY A 168 -2.68 -0.98 6.54
C GLY A 168 -1.91 0.24 6.04
N ASN A 169 -1.65 0.29 4.73
CA ASN A 169 -0.93 1.39 4.12
C ASN A 169 -1.82 2.66 4.06
N PRO A 170 -1.29 3.84 4.44
CA PRO A 170 -2.08 5.05 4.57
C PRO A 170 -2.55 5.59 3.22
N GLY A 171 -3.62 6.39 3.26
CA GLY A 171 -4.14 7.08 2.08
C GLY A 171 -3.23 8.23 1.62
N CYS A 172 -3.26 8.56 0.33
CA CYS A 172 -2.39 9.59 -0.26
C CYS A 172 -2.52 10.99 0.39
N TYR A 173 -3.74 11.48 0.65
CA TYR A 173 -3.95 12.75 1.35
C TYR A 173 -3.50 12.71 2.82
N PRO A 174 -3.86 11.69 3.63
CA PRO A 174 -3.33 11.50 4.97
C PRO A 174 -1.81 11.50 5.00
N THR A 175 -1.14 10.88 4.02
CA THR A 175 0.32 10.89 3.92
C THR A 175 0.87 12.30 3.72
N GLY A 176 0.32 13.06 2.77
CA GLY A 176 0.73 14.46 2.57
C GLY A 176 0.49 15.31 3.82
N PHE A 177 -0.66 15.13 4.46
CA PHE A 177 -1.03 15.81 5.69
C PHE A 177 -0.11 15.45 6.86
N PHE A 178 0.16 14.17 7.08
CA PHE A 178 1.05 13.66 8.12
C PHE A 178 2.46 14.21 7.96
N SER A 179 2.99 14.25 6.74
CA SER A 179 4.32 14.81 6.47
C SER A 179 4.40 16.30 6.81
N LEU A 180 3.34 17.07 6.57
CA LEU A 180 3.28 18.50 6.89
C LEU A 180 3.07 18.76 8.38
N MET A 181 2.18 17.98 9.02
CA MET A 181 1.68 18.27 10.36
C MET A 181 2.41 17.51 11.47
N GLY A 182 2.99 16.35 11.16
CA GLY A 182 3.74 15.52 12.10
C GLY A 182 4.84 16.31 12.85
N PRO A 183 5.66 17.13 12.18
CA PRO A 183 6.65 17.98 12.85
C PRO A 183 6.03 19.00 13.81
N LEU A 184 4.91 19.64 13.40
CA LEU A 184 4.22 20.66 14.23
C LEU A 184 3.61 20.01 15.47
N ALA A 185 2.98 18.85 15.32
CA ALA A 185 2.41 18.08 16.43
C ALA A 185 3.50 17.65 17.42
N ARG A 186 4.65 17.16 16.94
CA ARG A 186 5.80 16.80 17.80
C ARG A 186 6.40 18.00 18.54
N ALA A 187 6.32 19.20 17.95
CA ALA A 187 6.72 20.44 18.61
C ALA A 187 5.70 20.95 19.64
N GLY A 188 4.58 20.24 19.84
CA GLY A 188 3.52 20.64 20.76
C GLY A 188 2.68 21.83 20.27
N ILE A 189 2.73 22.15 18.98
CA ILE A 189 1.95 23.25 18.41
C ILE A 189 0.49 22.80 18.31
N SER A 190 -0.38 23.47 19.08
CA SER A 190 -1.83 23.23 19.05
C SER A 190 -2.47 23.99 17.91
N LEU A 191 -3.19 23.27 17.05
CA LEU A 191 -3.98 23.83 15.96
C LEU A 191 -5.43 23.35 16.15
N PRO A 192 -6.23 24.06 16.98
CA PRO A 192 -7.55 23.61 17.40
C PRO A 192 -8.54 23.50 16.23
N GLN A 193 -8.27 24.21 15.13
CA GLN A 193 -8.99 24.08 13.88
C GLN A 193 -8.01 24.18 12.73
N LEU A 194 -8.21 23.31 11.74
CA LEU A 194 -7.38 23.27 10.54
C LEU A 194 -8.26 23.04 9.32
N PHE A 195 -8.00 23.82 8.28
CA PHE A 195 -8.65 23.67 6.98
C PHE A 195 -7.62 23.15 6.00
N VAL A 196 -7.89 21.99 5.41
CA VAL A 196 -7.01 21.33 4.45
C VAL A 196 -7.65 21.41 3.07
N ASP A 197 -6.99 22.11 2.16
CA ASP A 197 -7.38 22.18 0.76
C ASP A 197 -6.32 21.45 -0.08
N GLY A 198 -6.57 20.17 -0.30
CA GLY A 198 -5.70 19.26 -1.05
C GLY A 198 -6.01 19.25 -2.54
N LYS A 199 -4.96 19.24 -3.37
CA LYS A 199 -5.05 19.10 -4.83
C LYS A 199 -4.38 17.80 -5.24
N SER A 200 -4.99 17.04 -6.15
CA SER A 200 -4.45 15.77 -6.64
C SER A 200 -4.62 15.67 -8.14
N GLY A 201 -3.73 14.91 -8.77
CA GLY A 201 -3.96 14.43 -10.13
C GLY A 201 -5.11 13.41 -10.19
N VAL A 202 -5.65 13.21 -11.39
CA VAL A 202 -6.77 12.29 -11.69
C VAL A 202 -6.45 10.84 -11.34
N THR A 203 -5.16 10.48 -11.32
CA THR A 203 -4.70 9.12 -10.97
C THR A 203 -5.15 8.66 -9.58
N GLY A 204 -5.47 9.58 -8.66
CA GLY A 204 -6.03 9.27 -7.34
C GLY A 204 -7.41 8.61 -7.40
N ALA A 205 -8.18 8.79 -8.49
CA ALA A 205 -9.45 8.11 -8.70
C ALA A 205 -9.30 6.66 -9.17
N GLY A 206 -8.07 6.23 -9.50
CA GLY A 206 -7.82 4.91 -10.07
C GLY A 206 -8.12 4.85 -11.56
N ARG A 207 -8.24 3.62 -12.09
CA ARG A 207 -8.26 3.34 -13.53
C ARG A 207 -9.65 3.02 -14.09
N THR A 208 -10.68 3.06 -13.25
CA THR A 208 -12.06 2.87 -13.69
C THR A 208 -12.48 4.05 -14.57
N PRO A 209 -13.00 3.83 -15.79
CA PRO A 209 -13.48 4.91 -16.63
C PRO A 209 -14.67 5.64 -16.00
N GLU A 210 -14.56 6.96 -15.87
CA GLU A 210 -15.64 7.85 -15.44
C GLU A 210 -15.74 8.99 -16.46
N LEU A 211 -16.95 9.35 -16.88
CA LEU A 211 -17.16 10.42 -17.89
C LEU A 211 -16.44 11.71 -17.50
N ARG A 212 -16.64 12.19 -16.26
CA ARG A 212 -16.00 13.40 -15.74
C ARG A 212 -14.47 13.37 -15.73
N LEU A 213 -13.86 12.19 -15.81
CA LEU A 213 -12.40 12.01 -15.80
C LEU A 213 -11.83 11.76 -17.18
N MET A 214 -12.66 11.73 -18.22
CA MET A 214 -12.18 11.60 -19.60
C MET A 214 -11.34 12.83 -19.98
N MET A 215 -10.34 12.63 -20.83
CA MET A 215 -9.40 13.68 -21.24
C MET A 215 -10.10 14.95 -21.71
N ALA A 216 -11.17 14.82 -22.50
CA ALA A 216 -11.91 15.96 -23.02
C ALA A 216 -12.67 16.76 -21.95
N GLU A 217 -13.03 16.14 -20.82
CA GLU A 217 -13.78 16.78 -19.72
C GLU A 217 -12.84 17.38 -18.67
N MET A 218 -11.70 16.72 -18.41
CA MET A 218 -10.80 17.05 -17.29
C MET A 218 -9.51 17.78 -17.71
N SER A 219 -9.10 17.69 -18.98
CA SER A 219 -7.92 18.44 -19.45
C SER A 219 -8.14 19.94 -19.31
N GLU A 220 -7.13 20.66 -18.81
CA GLU A 220 -7.19 22.11 -18.52
C GLU A 220 -8.28 22.50 -17.50
N ASN A 221 -8.71 21.55 -16.66
CA ASN A 221 -9.78 21.76 -15.68
C ASN A 221 -9.29 21.52 -14.24
N VAL A 222 -10.00 22.11 -13.28
CA VAL A 222 -9.88 21.81 -11.85
C VAL A 222 -11.28 21.76 -11.25
N GLU A 223 -11.64 20.64 -10.64
CA GLU A 223 -12.96 20.42 -10.07
C GLU A 223 -12.85 20.07 -8.58
N PRO A 224 -13.62 20.72 -7.69
CA PRO A 224 -13.80 20.27 -6.32
C PRO A 224 -14.45 18.87 -6.32
N TYR A 225 -13.93 17.95 -5.50
CA TYR A 225 -14.56 16.64 -5.33
C TYR A 225 -14.66 16.29 -3.85
N SER A 226 -15.70 15.52 -3.53
CA SER A 226 -16.16 15.26 -2.16
C SER A 226 -16.65 16.52 -1.45
N MET A 227 -17.81 16.43 -0.81
CA MET A 227 -18.32 17.55 -0.01
C MET A 227 -17.37 17.83 1.17
N PRO A 228 -17.12 19.10 1.53
CA PRO A 228 -16.36 19.44 2.73
C PRO A 228 -16.90 18.71 3.96
N GLY A 229 -16.01 18.07 4.73
CA GLY A 229 -16.38 17.27 5.90
C GLY A 229 -16.98 15.90 5.59
N LYS A 230 -17.03 15.47 4.32
CA LYS A 230 -17.48 14.12 3.90
C LYS A 230 -16.38 13.29 3.24
N HIS A 231 -15.17 13.84 3.13
CA HIS A 231 -14.02 13.08 2.66
C HIS A 231 -13.68 11.98 3.70
N ARG A 232 -13.38 10.75 3.24
CA ARG A 232 -13.19 9.58 4.13
C ARG A 232 -11.80 9.49 4.77
N HIS A 233 -10.82 10.15 4.17
CA HIS A 233 -9.53 10.44 4.82
C HIS A 233 -9.72 11.56 5.83
#